data_AF-A0A7S0WI18-F1
#
_entry.id   AF-A0A7S0WI18-F1
#
_cell.length_a   1.000
_cell.length_b   1.000
_cell.length_c   1.000
_cell.angle_alpha   90.00
_cell.angle_beta   90.00
_cell.angle_gamma   90.00
#
_symmetry.space_group_name_H-M   'P 1'
#
loop_
_entity.id
_entity.type
_entity.pdbx_description
1 polymer ?
#
loop_
_entity_poly.entity_id
_entity_poly.type
_entity_poly.pdbx_seq_one_letter_code
_entity_poly.pdbx_strand_id
1 'polypeptide(L)'
;APYYGEVFRLEIFDYRAGSFGWIAVDSFVIPQAPVVITQVTPAIGPRAGGTRITITGENFGSSVDDKTAFIGDSECYDLRMSYAHCSSDNDVCTGALSCTVPAGSGSGVTVAVVIGDPDVVRAAGPQGGFQ
;
A
#
# COMPACT_ATOMS: atom_id res chain seq x y z
N ALA A 1 -7.57 16.23 5.62
CA ALA A 1 -6.43 17.02 6.16
C ALA A 1 -5.65 17.63 5.00
N PRO A 2 -5.09 18.86 5.08
CA PRO A 2 -4.39 19.46 3.95
C PRO A 2 -2.99 18.84 3.76
N TYR A 3 -2.69 18.44 2.52
CA TYR A 3 -1.38 17.94 2.09
C TYR A 3 -0.34 19.06 2.17
N TYR A 4 0.68 18.92 3.04
CA TYR A 4 1.76 19.90 3.18
C TYR A 4 2.92 19.54 2.26
N GLY A 5 3.07 20.25 1.15
CA GLY A 5 4.35 20.32 0.41
C GLY A 5 4.70 19.10 -0.46
N GLU A 6 3.75 18.25 -0.82
CA GLU A 6 4.01 17.12 -1.73
C GLU A 6 4.20 17.63 -3.17
N VAL A 7 5.36 17.33 -3.74
CA VAL A 7 5.67 17.57 -5.16
C VAL A 7 5.22 16.34 -5.93
N PHE A 8 4.07 16.43 -6.59
CA PHE A 8 3.57 15.35 -7.44
C PHE A 8 4.25 15.42 -8.81
N ARG A 9 4.77 14.28 -9.25
CA ARG A 9 5.47 14.18 -10.53
C ARG A 9 4.62 13.35 -11.48
N LEU A 10 3.88 14.03 -12.35
CA LEU A 10 3.16 13.36 -13.42
C LEU A 10 4.15 12.80 -14.44
N GLU A 11 4.28 11.48 -14.49
CA GLU A 11 5.00 10.81 -15.58
C GLU A 11 4.05 10.66 -16.78
N ILE A 12 4.36 11.38 -17.85
CA ILE A 12 3.65 11.27 -19.12
C ILE A 12 4.35 10.19 -19.95
N PHE A 13 3.72 9.02 -20.09
CA PHE A 13 4.20 7.99 -20.99
C PHE A 13 3.87 8.37 -22.44
N ASP A 14 4.90 8.58 -23.25
CA ASP A 14 4.76 8.82 -24.68
C ASP A 14 4.63 7.49 -25.42
N TYR A 15 3.39 7.05 -25.68
CA TYR A 15 3.11 5.83 -26.45
C TYR A 15 3.41 5.95 -27.96
N ARG A 16 4.25 6.92 -28.37
CA ARG A 16 4.66 7.20 -29.76
C ARG A 16 5.40 6.08 -30.51
N ALA A 17 5.49 4.87 -29.96
CA ALA A 17 5.92 3.70 -30.72
C ALA A 17 4.85 3.18 -31.73
N GLY A 18 3.74 3.90 -31.98
CA GLY A 18 2.70 3.54 -32.95
C GLY A 18 1.99 4.71 -33.64
N SER A 19 1.28 4.42 -34.75
CA SER A 19 0.71 5.37 -35.74
C SER A 19 -0.48 6.23 -35.27
N PHE A 20 -0.92 6.13 -34.02
CA PHE A 20 -2.08 6.87 -33.49
C PHE A 20 -1.71 7.46 -32.13
N GLY A 21 -1.20 8.69 -32.12
CA GLY A 21 -0.69 9.34 -30.92
C GLY A 21 -1.78 9.99 -30.07
N TRP A 22 -2.10 9.40 -28.92
CA TRP A 22 -2.80 10.08 -27.84
C TRP A 22 -1.86 10.19 -26.64
N ILE A 23 -1.83 11.35 -26.00
CA ILE A 23 -1.25 11.49 -24.66
C ILE A 23 -2.30 10.94 -23.70
N ALA A 24 -2.01 9.83 -23.03
CA ALA A 24 -2.85 9.30 -21.97
C ALA A 24 -2.30 9.78 -20.63
N VAL A 25 -3.17 10.39 -19.83
CA VAL A 25 -2.91 10.69 -18.42
C VAL A 25 -3.52 9.52 -17.66
N ASP A 26 -2.70 8.75 -16.94
CA ASP A 26 -3.26 7.83 -15.94
C ASP A 26 -3.93 8.68 -14.86
N SER A 27 -5.12 8.28 -14.42
CA SER A 27 -5.93 9.13 -13.55
C SER A 27 -5.19 9.38 -12.23
N PHE A 28 -4.83 10.64 -11.98
CA PHE A 28 -4.19 11.05 -10.73
C PHE A 28 -5.28 11.29 -9.67
N VAL A 29 -5.39 10.35 -8.73
CA VAL A 29 -6.35 10.43 -7.62
C VAL A 29 -5.62 10.84 -6.35
N ILE A 30 -5.91 12.05 -5.86
CA ILE A 30 -5.49 12.43 -4.52
C ILE A 30 -6.36 11.65 -3.54
N PRO A 31 -5.79 10.81 -2.65
CA PRO A 31 -6.59 10.13 -1.65
C PRO A 31 -7.32 11.17 -0.79
N GLN A 32 -8.54 10.86 -0.35
CA GLN A 32 -9.30 11.81 0.49
C GLN A 32 -8.69 12.00 1.88
N ALA A 33 -7.88 11.03 2.32
CA ALA A 33 -7.18 11.03 3.60
C ALA A 33 -5.90 10.17 3.55
N PRO A 34 -4.88 10.48 4.38
CA PRO A 34 -3.65 9.70 4.42
C PRO A 34 -3.90 8.28 4.96
N VAL A 35 -3.10 7.33 4.48
CA VAL A 35 -3.07 5.98 5.02
C VAL A 35 -2.40 6.00 6.39
N VAL A 36 -3.06 5.46 7.41
CA VAL A 36 -2.52 5.43 8.78
C VAL A 36 -2.54 4.01 9.29
N ILE A 37 -1.40 3.51 9.76
CA ILE A 37 -1.32 2.23 10.47
C ILE A 37 -1.40 2.51 11.97
N THR A 38 -2.36 1.89 12.65
CA THR A 38 -2.58 2.09 14.09
C THR A 38 -2.00 0.95 14.93
N GLN A 39 -2.06 -0.29 14.45
CA GLN A 39 -1.57 -1.45 15.18
C GLN A 39 -1.21 -2.61 14.26
N VAL A 40 -0.28 -3.46 14.71
CA VAL A 40 0.08 -4.73 14.08
C VAL A 40 0.05 -5.84 15.13
N THR A 41 -0.65 -6.94 14.85
CA THR A 41 -0.79 -8.07 15.80
C THR A 41 -0.72 -9.42 15.08
N PRO A 42 0.05 -10.41 15.57
CA PRO A 42 1.05 -10.28 16.64
C PRO A 42 2.23 -9.40 16.21
N ALA A 43 2.80 -8.65 17.16
CA ALA A 43 3.97 -7.80 16.90
C ALA A 43 5.30 -8.59 16.89
N ILE A 44 5.28 -9.86 17.27
CA ILE A 44 6.47 -10.72 17.41
C ILE A 44 6.17 -12.06 16.74
N GLY A 45 7.15 -12.56 15.99
CA GLY A 45 7.12 -13.87 15.35
C GLY A 45 8.53 -14.44 15.17
N PRO A 46 8.64 -15.71 14.73
CA PRO A 46 9.90 -16.35 14.44
C PRO A 46 10.59 -15.71 13.22
N ARG A 47 11.93 -15.69 13.24
CA ARG A 47 12.74 -15.16 12.12
C ARG A 47 12.55 -15.92 10.80
N ALA A 48 12.11 -17.17 10.89
CA ALA A 48 11.77 -18.00 9.73
C ALA A 48 10.54 -17.49 8.95
N GLY A 49 9.78 -16.53 9.48
CA GLY A 49 8.54 -16.07 8.87
C GLY A 49 7.38 -17.05 9.09
N GLY A 50 6.34 -16.94 8.26
CA GLY A 50 5.14 -17.76 8.29
C GLY A 50 4.08 -17.31 9.30
N THR A 51 4.33 -16.26 10.08
CA THR A 51 3.33 -15.71 11.00
C THR A 51 2.32 -14.89 10.24
N ARG A 52 1.04 -15.24 10.36
CA ARG A 52 -0.06 -14.40 9.88
C ARG A 52 -0.26 -13.24 10.86
N ILE A 53 -0.11 -12.03 10.35
CA ILE A 53 -0.33 -10.79 11.09
C ILE A 53 -1.60 -10.09 10.61
N THR A 54 -2.11 -9.22 11.45
CA THR A 54 -3.19 -8.29 11.16
C THR A 54 -2.66 -6.87 11.38
N ILE A 55 -2.72 -6.07 10.32
CA ILE A 55 -2.37 -4.65 10.27
C ILE A 55 -3.69 -3.88 10.31
N THR A 56 -3.95 -3.17 11.40
CA THR A 56 -5.14 -2.31 11.52
C THR A 56 -4.75 -0.86 11.28
N GLY A 57 -5.69 -0.09 10.76
CA GLY A 57 -5.44 1.29 10.42
C GLY A 57 -6.64 1.97 9.79
N GLU A 58 -6.34 3.05 9.09
CA GLU A 58 -7.31 3.92 8.44
C GLU A 58 -6.93 4.14 6.97
N ASN A 59 -7.95 4.34 6.15
CA ASN A 59 -7.90 4.69 4.73
C ASN A 59 -7.17 3.66 3.85
N PHE A 60 -7.25 2.37 4.24
CA PHE A 60 -6.80 1.27 3.37
C PHE A 60 -7.70 1.08 2.14
N GLY A 61 -8.87 1.72 2.07
CA GLY A 61 -9.85 1.49 1.02
C GLY A 61 -10.62 0.17 1.20
N SER A 62 -11.38 -0.24 0.19
CA SER A 62 -12.34 -1.36 0.26
C SER A 62 -11.90 -2.63 -0.45
N SER A 63 -11.01 -2.55 -1.44
CA SER A 63 -10.40 -3.72 -2.12
C SER A 63 -8.99 -3.98 -1.60
N VAL A 64 -8.40 -5.14 -1.90
CA VAL A 64 -6.98 -5.46 -1.65
C VAL A 64 -6.13 -5.41 -2.94
N ASP A 65 -6.75 -5.31 -4.11
CA ASP A 65 -6.12 -5.56 -5.41
C ASP A 65 -4.97 -4.59 -5.74
N ASP A 66 -5.06 -3.36 -5.24
CA ASP A 66 -4.12 -2.25 -5.41
C ASP A 66 -3.24 -2.04 -4.17
N LYS A 67 -3.08 -3.06 -3.32
CA LYS A 67 -2.35 -2.92 -2.06
C LYS A 67 -1.25 -3.94 -1.93
N THR A 68 -0.12 -3.45 -1.45
CA THR A 68 1.02 -4.28 -1.09
C THR A 68 1.48 -3.90 0.31
N ALA A 69 1.73 -4.90 1.16
CA ALA A 69 2.24 -4.71 2.50
C ALA A 69 3.68 -5.23 2.58
N PHE A 70 4.53 -4.53 3.32
CA PHE A 70 5.94 -4.86 3.49
C PHE A 70 6.31 -4.90 4.97
N ILE A 71 7.21 -5.84 5.30
CA ILE A 71 7.83 -5.99 6.61
C ILE A 71 9.34 -5.80 6.44
N GLY A 72 9.85 -4.64 6.83
CA GLY A 72 11.17 -4.17 6.38
C GLY A 72 11.16 -4.05 4.86
N ASP A 73 12.11 -4.69 4.19
CA ASP A 73 12.25 -4.67 2.72
C ASP A 73 11.54 -5.84 2.02
N SER A 74 10.86 -6.72 2.77
CA SER A 74 10.26 -7.95 2.23
C SER A 74 8.74 -7.85 2.13
N GLU A 75 8.18 -8.27 1.00
CA GLU A 75 6.73 -8.29 0.78
C GLU A 75 6.04 -9.32 1.69
N CYS A 76 4.96 -8.89 2.34
CA CYS A 76 4.05 -9.74 3.08
C CYS A 76 3.08 -10.42 2.11
N TYR A 77 3.16 -11.74 1.99
CA TYR A 77 2.39 -12.50 1.00
C TYR A 77 1.02 -12.95 1.54
N ASP A 78 0.13 -13.38 0.64
CA ASP A 78 -1.27 -13.76 0.97
C ASP A 78 -2.03 -12.65 1.72
N LEU A 79 -1.86 -11.42 1.23
CA LEU A 79 -2.54 -10.22 1.71
C LEU A 79 -4.04 -10.32 1.46
N ARG A 80 -4.83 -10.02 2.49
CA ARG A 80 -6.29 -10.05 2.44
C ARG A 80 -6.88 -8.89 3.23
N MET A 81 -8.01 -8.37 2.75
CA MET A 81 -8.83 -7.48 3.55
C MET A 81 -9.56 -8.31 4.61
N SER A 82 -9.35 -7.98 5.88
CA SER A 82 -10.05 -8.62 7.01
C SER A 82 -11.40 -7.95 7.26
N TYR A 83 -11.43 -6.61 7.25
CA TYR A 83 -12.64 -5.80 7.20
C TYR A 83 -12.29 -4.38 6.74
N ALA A 84 -13.29 -3.68 6.22
CA ALA A 84 -13.25 -2.24 5.96
C ALA A 84 -14.59 -1.64 6.40
N HIS A 85 -14.53 -0.61 7.23
CA HIS A 85 -15.68 0.13 7.73
C HIS A 85 -15.43 1.63 7.57
N CYS A 86 -16.20 2.24 6.68
CA CYS A 86 -16.22 3.69 6.47
C CYS A 86 -17.39 4.32 7.20
N SER A 87 -17.20 5.54 7.71
CA SER A 87 -18.32 6.38 8.13
C SER A 87 -19.22 6.70 6.93
N SER A 88 -20.46 7.12 7.19
CA SER A 88 -21.44 7.44 6.14
C SER A 88 -20.98 8.54 5.18
N ASP A 89 -20.11 9.43 5.65
CA ASP A 89 -19.54 10.52 4.85
C ASP A 89 -18.21 10.12 4.16
N ASN A 90 -17.78 8.86 4.29
CA ASN A 90 -16.51 8.32 3.78
C ASN A 90 -15.24 9.06 4.23
N ASP A 91 -15.36 9.95 5.21
CA ASP A 91 -14.28 10.84 5.66
C ASP A 91 -13.21 10.10 6.47
N VAL A 92 -13.59 9.00 7.14
CA VAL A 92 -12.66 8.08 7.83
C VAL A 92 -13.08 6.64 7.58
N CYS A 93 -12.19 5.87 6.96
CA CYS A 93 -12.37 4.44 6.72
C CYS A 93 -11.43 3.62 7.60
N THR A 94 -11.93 3.01 8.67
CA THR A 94 -11.15 2.04 9.43
C THR A 94 -11.05 0.72 8.66
N GLY A 95 -9.88 0.08 8.69
CA GLY A 95 -9.66 -1.16 7.97
C GLY A 95 -8.63 -2.04 8.64
N ALA A 96 -8.66 -3.32 8.29
CA ALA A 96 -7.66 -4.27 8.70
C ALA A 96 -7.22 -5.13 7.51
N LEU A 97 -5.92 -5.20 7.29
CA LEU A 97 -5.28 -6.09 6.34
C LEU A 97 -4.66 -7.26 7.09
N SER A 98 -4.72 -8.46 6.54
CA SER A 98 -4.03 -9.63 7.09
C SER A 98 -3.14 -10.26 6.04
N CYS A 99 -1.89 -10.49 6.39
CA CYS A 99 -0.88 -11.07 5.51
C CYS A 99 0.07 -11.98 6.27
N THR A 100 0.87 -12.74 5.54
CA THR A 100 1.85 -13.68 6.11
C THR A 100 3.25 -13.12 5.97
N VAL A 101 3.93 -13.00 7.11
CA VAL A 101 5.27 -12.40 7.20
C VAL A 101 6.31 -13.34 6.58
N PRO A 102 7.16 -12.89 5.63
CA PRO A 102 8.26 -13.69 5.10
C PRO A 102 9.38 -13.90 6.12
N ALA A 103 10.33 -14.78 5.81
CA ALA A 103 11.55 -14.90 6.59
C ALA A 103 12.33 -13.58 6.58
N GLY A 104 12.91 -13.16 7.70
CA GLY A 104 13.54 -11.85 7.80
C GLY A 104 14.61 -11.75 8.88
N SER A 105 15.32 -10.62 8.87
CA SER A 105 16.52 -10.38 9.68
C SER A 105 16.26 -10.29 11.18
N GLY A 106 14.99 -10.22 11.62
CA GLY A 106 14.56 -10.34 13.01
C GLY A 106 15.05 -9.21 13.94
N SER A 107 14.09 -8.36 14.32
CA SER A 107 14.18 -7.18 15.21
C SER A 107 14.14 -5.84 14.46
N GLY A 108 13.25 -4.93 14.90
CA GLY A 108 13.19 -3.54 14.43
C GLY A 108 12.66 -3.34 13.01
N VAL A 109 11.90 -4.31 12.47
CA VAL A 109 11.32 -4.19 11.13
C VAL A 109 10.15 -3.20 11.12
N THR A 110 10.16 -2.31 10.13
CA THR A 110 9.06 -1.39 9.86
C THR A 110 7.94 -2.11 9.13
N VAL A 111 6.71 -1.63 9.30
CA VAL A 111 5.57 -2.11 8.52
C VAL A 111 5.12 -0.98 7.61
N ALA A 112 5.04 -1.26 6.31
CA ALA A 112 4.57 -0.31 5.32
C ALA A 112 3.40 -0.92 4.55
N VAL A 113 2.41 -0.09 4.23
CA VAL A 113 1.32 -0.42 3.33
C VAL A 113 1.38 0.61 2.21
N VAL A 114 1.52 0.12 0.98
CA VAL A 114 1.60 0.95 -0.23
C VAL A 114 0.35 0.69 -1.06
N ILE A 115 -0.29 1.77 -1.51
CA ILE A 115 -1.47 1.74 -2.37
C ILE A 115 -1.04 2.15 -3.78
N GLY A 116 -1.30 1.31 -4.78
CA GLY A 116 -0.94 1.52 -6.18
C GLY A 116 -0.99 0.22 -6.97
N ASP A 117 -0.52 0.26 -8.22
CA ASP A 117 -0.38 -0.95 -9.03
C ASP A 117 0.55 -1.95 -8.31
N PRO A 118 0.07 -3.15 -7.97
CA PRO A 118 0.83 -4.10 -7.18
C PRO A 118 2.10 -4.57 -7.89
N ASP A 119 2.10 -4.69 -9.23
CA ASP A 119 3.26 -5.17 -9.97
C ASP A 119 4.35 -4.10 -10.00
N VAL A 120 3.97 -2.82 -10.12
CA VAL A 120 4.91 -1.69 -10.03
C VAL A 120 5.48 -1.56 -8.62
N VAL A 121 4.61 -1.61 -7.60
CA VAL A 121 5.01 -1.49 -6.18
C VAL A 121 5.94 -2.64 -5.77
N ARG A 122 5.67 -3.87 -6.21
CA ARG A 122 6.54 -5.02 -5.94
C ARG A 122 7.93 -4.88 -6.56
N ALA A 123 8.03 -4.29 -7.75
CA ALA A 123 9.29 -4.06 -8.41
C ALA A 123 10.15 -3.00 -7.71
N ALA A 124 9.50 -1.98 -7.13
CA ALA A 124 10.17 -0.82 -6.55
C ALA A 124 10.34 -0.91 -5.01
N GLY A 125 9.56 -1.75 -4.34
CA GLY A 125 9.67 -2.04 -2.90
C GLY A 125 8.98 -1.00 -2.01
N PRO A 126 9.13 -1.10 -0.68
CA PRO A 126 8.43 -0.23 0.28
C PRO A 126 8.86 1.23 0.25
N GLN A 127 10.04 1.50 -0.32
CA GLN A 127 10.61 2.85 -0.49
C GLN A 127 10.40 3.38 -1.92
N GLY A 128 9.79 2.59 -2.81
CA GLY A 128 9.76 2.85 -4.24
C GLY A 128 8.37 2.64 -4.82
N GLY A 129 7.84 3.69 -5.41
CA GLY A 129 6.57 3.69 -6.12
C GLY A 129 6.13 5.13 -6.29
N PHE A 130 6.49 5.72 -7.42
CA PHE A 130 6.07 7.06 -7.80
C PHE A 130 4.53 7.06 -7.91
N GLN A 131 3.86 7.83 -7.05
CA GLN A 131 2.45 8.20 -7.21
C GLN A 131 2.32 9.41 -8.12
#